data_AF-A0A914WH13-F1
#
_entry.id   AF-A0A914WH13-F1
#
_cell.length_a   1.000
_cell.length_b   1.000
_cell.length_c   1.000
_cell.angle_alpha   90.00
_cell.angle_beta   90.00
_cell.angle_gamma   90.00
#
_symmetry.space_group_name_H-M   'P 1'
#
loop_
_entity.id
_entity.type
_entity.pdbx_description
1 polymer ?
#
loop_
_entity_poly.entity_id
_entity_poly.type
_entity_poly.pdbx_seq_one_letter_code
_entity_poly.pdbx_strand_id
1 'polypeptide(L)'
;MRLTSGLFRQLNWHAWNRKVYEVGYRGPLLSKKKATGKPDYPVSQARLARLRTALEREYQVMRCLATPYVTREQEDPYLTKFGTPEEQLAKKVAEKQQQQMPNKPKVVTDRTSYDKWRGNIGNLLHSHRTVEDSMKHLIRRTRYD
;
A
#
# COMPACT_ATOMS: atom_id res chain seq x y z
N MET A 1 -2.12 22.27 -34.36
CA MET A 1 -1.82 22.53 -32.93
C MET A 1 -0.32 22.51 -32.69
N ARG A 2 0.37 23.66 -32.80
CA ARG A 2 1.84 23.78 -32.67
C ARG A 2 2.29 24.49 -31.39
N LEU A 3 1.39 24.69 -30.43
CA LEU A 3 1.65 25.45 -29.18
C LEU A 3 1.94 24.57 -27.96
N THR A 4 1.79 23.24 -28.08
CA THR A 4 1.94 22.32 -26.94
C THR A 4 3.38 21.84 -26.75
N SER A 5 4.19 21.72 -27.81
CA SER A 5 5.59 21.24 -27.69
C SER A 5 6.56 22.25 -27.08
N GLY A 6 6.28 23.55 -27.18
CA GLY A 6 7.11 24.61 -26.60
C GLY A 6 6.96 24.77 -25.09
N LEU A 7 5.74 24.53 -24.57
CA LEU A 7 5.42 24.68 -23.14
C LEU A 7 5.84 23.47 -22.28
N PHE A 8 6.06 22.31 -22.91
CA PHE A 8 6.62 21.11 -22.24
C PHE A 8 8.15 21.02 -22.33
N ARG A 9 8.84 22.07 -22.80
CA ARG A 9 10.30 22.08 -22.77
C ARG A 9 10.77 22.44 -21.37
N GLN A 10 11.47 21.50 -20.75
CA GLN A 10 11.96 21.58 -19.38
C GLN A 10 12.84 22.83 -19.20
N LEU A 11 12.42 23.76 -18.34
CA LEU A 11 13.14 25.01 -18.03
C LEU A 11 14.61 24.81 -17.58
N ASN A 12 14.99 23.57 -17.24
CA ASN A 12 16.29 23.18 -16.71
C ASN A 12 17.33 22.82 -17.77
N TRP A 13 17.06 23.01 -19.07
CA TRP A 13 18.02 22.77 -20.16
C TRP A 13 19.39 23.44 -19.92
N HIS A 14 19.41 24.63 -19.31
CA HIS A 14 20.65 25.37 -19.00
C HIS A 14 21.53 24.70 -17.93
N ALA A 15 20.97 23.79 -17.10
CA ALA A 15 21.73 23.01 -16.13
C ALA A 15 22.33 21.72 -16.72
N TRP A 16 21.87 21.30 -17.90
CA TRP A 16 22.29 20.05 -18.54
C TRP A 16 23.52 20.20 -19.42
N ASN A 17 23.84 21.43 -19.83
CA ASN A 17 25.07 21.72 -20.54
C ASN A 17 26.15 22.25 -19.57
N ARG A 18 26.86 21.28 -18.96
CA ARG A 18 28.33 21.20 -18.80
C ARG A 18 28.98 21.47 -17.43
N LYS A 19 30.05 20.70 -17.16
CA LYS A 19 31.45 21.24 -17.26
C LYS A 19 32.52 20.17 -17.60
N VAL A 20 33.15 20.40 -18.76
CA VAL A 20 34.51 20.13 -19.32
C VAL A 20 35.25 18.80 -19.04
N TYR A 21 35.12 18.13 -17.90
CA TYR A 21 35.81 16.85 -17.62
C TYR A 21 34.94 15.61 -17.93
N GLU A 22 33.79 15.82 -18.57
CA GLU A 22 32.79 14.79 -18.91
C GLU A 22 32.94 14.24 -20.34
N VAL A 23 34.01 14.60 -21.06
CA VAL A 23 34.27 14.04 -22.40
C VAL A 23 34.80 12.61 -22.25
N GLY A 24 33.91 11.65 -22.01
CA GLY A 24 34.26 10.22 -22.05
C GLY A 24 33.42 9.24 -21.21
N TYR A 25 32.55 9.71 -20.31
CA TYR A 25 31.80 8.78 -19.45
C TYR A 25 30.64 8.09 -20.20
N ARG A 26 30.68 6.75 -20.32
CA ARG A 26 29.64 5.89 -20.92
C ARG A 26 28.94 4.96 -19.90
N GLY A 27 28.65 5.45 -18.69
CA GLY A 27 27.96 4.68 -17.64
C GLY A 27 26.56 5.20 -17.27
N PRO A 28 25.78 4.48 -16.43
CA PRO A 28 24.50 4.97 -15.92
C PRO A 28 24.68 6.27 -15.13
N LEU A 29 23.61 7.09 -15.12
CA LEU A 29 23.60 8.43 -14.52
C LEU A 29 24.13 8.38 -13.08
N LEU A 30 25.25 9.05 -12.84
CA LEU A 30 25.76 9.26 -11.48
C LEU A 30 24.73 10.06 -10.67
N SER A 31 24.60 9.74 -9.38
CA SER A 31 23.71 10.48 -8.48
C SER A 31 24.16 11.94 -8.36
N LYS A 32 23.19 12.86 -8.34
CA LYS A 32 23.40 14.32 -8.37
C LYS A 32 24.39 14.79 -7.29
N LYS A 33 25.30 15.70 -7.66
CA LYS A 33 26.21 16.39 -6.74
C LYS A 33 25.45 16.98 -5.54
N LYS A 34 25.98 16.73 -4.33
CA LYS A 34 25.59 17.42 -3.10
C LYS A 34 25.69 18.93 -3.35
N ALA A 35 24.60 19.65 -3.11
CA ALA A 35 24.61 21.10 -3.11
C ALA A 35 25.49 21.58 -1.93
N THR A 36 26.78 21.78 -2.16
CA THR A 36 27.67 22.47 -1.24
C THR A 36 27.40 23.97 -1.38
N GLY A 37 26.58 24.52 -0.47
CA GLY A 37 26.30 25.96 -0.37
C GLY A 37 24.97 26.26 0.34
N LYS A 38 24.91 27.38 1.06
CA LYS A 38 23.65 27.91 1.62
C LYS A 38 22.74 28.32 0.46
N PRO A 39 21.45 27.95 0.44
CA PRO A 39 20.53 28.42 -0.60
C PRO A 39 20.50 29.95 -0.60
N ASP A 40 20.68 30.55 -1.77
CA ASP A 40 20.79 32.00 -1.97
C ASP A 40 19.42 32.73 -1.93
N TYR A 41 18.38 32.05 -1.45
CA TYR A 41 17.03 32.60 -1.38
C TYR A 41 16.50 32.55 0.06
N PRO A 42 15.77 33.58 0.50
CA PRO A 42 15.13 33.56 1.81
C PRO A 42 14.06 32.46 1.86
N VAL A 43 13.93 31.82 3.03
CA VAL A 43 12.88 30.82 3.25
C VAL A 43 11.52 31.52 3.22
N SER A 44 10.66 31.12 2.28
CA SER A 44 9.30 31.66 2.17
C SER A 44 8.49 31.36 3.43
N GLN A 45 7.66 32.33 3.86
CA GLN A 45 6.72 32.17 4.98
C GLN A 45 5.80 30.96 4.80
N ALA A 46 5.39 30.64 3.56
CA ALA A 46 4.56 29.47 3.28
C ALA A 46 5.29 28.14 3.61
N ARG A 47 6.61 28.07 3.40
CA ARG A 47 7.42 26.90 3.77
C ARG A 47 7.55 26.81 5.29
N LEU A 48 7.72 27.93 5.99
CA LEU A 48 7.74 27.97 7.45
C LEU A 48 6.40 27.53 8.05
N ALA A 49 5.28 27.98 7.50
CA ALA A 49 3.95 27.57 7.94
C ALA A 49 3.74 26.06 7.80
N ARG A 50 4.13 25.47 6.66
CA ARG A 50 4.08 24.02 6.45
C ARG A 50 4.97 23.24 7.43
N LEU A 51 6.17 23.75 7.71
CA LEU A 51 7.07 23.13 8.68
C LEU A 51 6.47 23.17 10.08
N ARG A 52 5.90 24.31 10.50
CA ARG A 52 5.25 24.45 11.81
C ARG A 52 4.10 23.46 11.98
N THR A 53 3.23 23.33 10.98
CA THR A 53 2.10 22.38 11.05
C THR A 53 2.56 20.93 11.06
N ALA A 54 3.65 20.60 10.35
CA ALA A 54 4.25 19.27 10.41
C ALA A 54 4.81 18.98 11.82
N LEU A 55 5.59 19.90 12.39
CA LEU A 55 6.15 19.76 13.73
C LEU A 55 5.07 19.67 14.81
N GLU A 56 3.99 20.43 14.69
CA GLU A 56 2.87 20.38 15.62
C GLU A 56 2.17 19.01 15.59
N ARG A 57 1.98 18.44 14.38
CA ARG A 57 1.43 17.08 14.23
C ARG A 57 2.36 16.04 14.82
N GLU A 58 3.66 16.12 14.54
CA GLU A 58 4.65 15.21 15.11
C GLU A 58 4.67 15.28 16.64
N TYR A 59 4.64 16.48 17.21
CA TYR A 59 4.56 16.70 18.65
C TYR A 59 3.31 16.06 19.25
N GLN A 60 2.14 16.22 18.63
CA GLN A 60 0.90 15.59 19.08
C GLN A 60 0.99 14.06 19.07
N VAL A 61 1.55 13.48 18.01
CA VAL A 61 1.77 12.02 17.93
C VAL A 61 2.71 11.56 19.04
N MET A 62 3.85 12.23 19.23
CA MET A 62 4.82 11.88 20.27
C MET A 62 4.22 12.00 21.67
N ARG A 63 3.42 13.04 21.93
CA ARG A 63 2.71 13.21 23.20
C ARG A 63 1.80 12.02 23.49
N CYS A 64 1.03 11.56 22.51
CA CYS A 64 0.17 10.38 22.67
C CYS A 64 0.96 9.09 22.91
N LEU A 65 2.08 8.90 22.21
CA LEU A 65 2.94 7.73 22.37
C LEU A 65 3.67 7.72 23.73
N ALA A 66 4.01 8.88 24.27
CA ALA A 66 4.68 9.01 25.57
C ALA A 66 3.76 8.66 26.75
N THR A 67 2.44 8.68 26.55
CA THR A 67 1.45 8.33 27.58
C THR A 67 0.66 7.09 27.15
N PRO A 68 1.26 5.89 27.16
CA PRO A 68 0.55 4.67 26.81
C PRO A 68 -0.56 4.36 27.81
N TYR A 69 -1.65 3.77 27.32
CA TYR A 69 -2.79 3.38 28.16
C TYR A 69 -2.49 2.17 29.05
N VAL A 70 -1.63 1.26 28.58
CA VAL A 70 -1.30 -0.02 29.23
C VAL A 70 0.20 -0.04 29.51
N THR A 71 0.58 -0.47 30.71
CA THR A 71 1.98 -0.71 31.05
C THR A 71 2.41 -2.09 30.55
N ARG A 72 3.72 -2.29 30.36
CA ARG A 72 4.26 -3.59 29.91
C ARG A 72 3.79 -4.76 30.78
N GLU A 73 3.81 -4.59 32.10
CA GLU A 73 3.39 -5.62 33.06
C GLU A 73 1.91 -6.00 32.90
N GLN A 74 1.05 -5.06 32.51
CA GLN A 74 -0.36 -5.32 32.24
C GLN A 74 -0.57 -6.03 30.89
N GLU A 75 0.35 -5.87 29.95
CA GLU A 75 0.30 -6.50 28.61
C GLU A 75 0.84 -7.94 28.61
N ASP A 76 1.82 -8.24 29.45
CA ASP A 76 2.46 -9.57 29.59
C ASP A 76 1.49 -10.77 29.67
N PRO A 77 0.40 -10.75 30.46
CA PRO A 77 -0.54 -11.88 30.50
C PRO A 77 -1.28 -12.10 29.17
N TYR A 78 -1.56 -11.03 28.43
CA TYR A 78 -2.18 -11.12 27.11
C TYR A 78 -1.21 -11.73 26.10
N LEU A 79 0.04 -11.25 26.08
CA LEU A 79 1.08 -11.77 25.21
C LEU A 79 1.39 -13.24 25.49
N THR A 80 1.41 -13.64 26.75
CA THR A 80 1.62 -15.05 27.13
C THR A 80 0.49 -15.95 26.63
N LYS A 81 -0.76 -15.46 26.67
CA LYS A 81 -1.94 -16.23 26.25
C LYS A 81 -2.11 -16.31 24.74
N PHE A 82 -1.87 -15.21 24.02
CA PHE A 82 -2.20 -15.09 22.59
C PHE A 82 -0.97 -15.04 21.66
N GLY A 83 0.23 -14.90 22.23
CA GLY A 83 1.47 -14.69 21.49
C GLY A 83 1.67 -13.23 21.09
N THR A 84 2.85 -12.94 20.56
CA THR A 84 3.19 -11.60 20.08
C THR A 84 2.35 -11.19 18.86
N PRO A 85 2.16 -9.88 18.60
CA PRO A 85 1.44 -9.42 17.42
C PRO A 85 2.01 -9.97 16.10
N GLU A 86 3.33 -10.18 16.03
CA GLU A 86 4.02 -10.77 14.89
C GLU A 86 3.63 -12.23 14.69
N GLU A 87 3.58 -13.02 15.75
CA GLU A 87 3.09 -14.41 15.70
C GLU A 87 1.62 -14.49 15.28
N GLN A 88 0.78 -13.60 15.79
CA GLN A 88 -0.63 -13.54 15.38
C GLN A 88 -0.77 -13.21 13.91
N LEU A 89 0.05 -12.29 13.40
CA LEU A 89 0.08 -11.94 11.97
C LEU A 89 0.56 -13.12 11.14
N ALA A 90 1.59 -13.83 11.57
CA ALA A 90 2.08 -15.04 10.92
C ALA A 90 1.01 -16.15 10.88
N LYS A 91 0.29 -16.38 11.98
CA LYS A 91 -0.83 -17.33 12.05
C LYS A 91 -1.94 -16.96 11.06
N LYS A 92 -2.35 -15.68 11.01
CA LYS A 92 -3.35 -15.19 10.05
C LYS A 92 -2.90 -15.39 8.61
N VAL A 93 -1.62 -15.17 8.32
CA VAL A 93 -1.06 -15.41 6.99
C VAL A 93 -1.11 -16.91 6.64
N ALA A 94 -0.74 -17.78 7.58
CA ALA A 94 -0.80 -19.23 7.40
C ALA A 94 -2.24 -19.73 7.19
N GLU A 95 -3.19 -19.29 8.02
CA GLU A 95 -4.62 -19.59 7.85
C GLU A 95 -5.13 -19.12 6.49
N LYS A 96 -4.76 -17.91 6.07
CA LYS A 96 -5.14 -17.38 4.76
C LYS A 96 -4.51 -18.16 3.61
N GLN A 97 -3.31 -18.73 3.79
CA GLN A 97 -2.68 -19.61 2.81
C GLN A 97 -3.36 -20.98 2.78
N GLN A 98 -3.73 -21.55 3.94
CA GLN A 98 -4.48 -22.80 4.03
C GLN A 98 -5.87 -22.70 3.41
N GLN A 99 -6.54 -21.54 3.54
CA GLN A 99 -7.81 -21.25 2.89
C GLN A 99 -7.70 -21.08 1.37
N GLN A 100 -6.50 -20.79 0.86
CA GLN A 100 -6.27 -20.71 -0.58
C GLN A 100 -5.99 -22.10 -1.14
N MET A 101 -6.24 -22.29 -2.44
CA MET A 101 -5.90 -23.55 -3.08
C MET A 101 -4.41 -23.88 -2.85
N PRO A 102 -4.06 -25.16 -2.61
CA PRO A 102 -2.67 -25.57 -2.33
C PRO A 102 -1.71 -25.24 -3.49
N ASN A 103 -2.23 -25.10 -4.70
CA ASN A 103 -1.47 -24.67 -5.86
C ASN A 103 -1.65 -23.16 -6.10
N LYS A 104 -0.54 -22.45 -6.34
CA LYS A 104 -0.59 -21.05 -6.80
C LYS A 104 -1.53 -20.96 -8.01
N PRO A 105 -2.46 -19.99 -8.05
CA PRO A 105 -3.35 -19.84 -9.20
C PRO A 105 -2.50 -19.73 -10.46
N LYS A 106 -2.79 -20.55 -11.47
CA LYS A 106 -2.08 -20.49 -12.76
C LYS A 106 -2.16 -19.04 -13.27
N VAL A 107 -0.99 -18.42 -13.48
CA VAL A 107 -0.90 -17.08 -14.05
C VAL A 107 -1.27 -17.20 -15.52
N VAL A 108 -2.54 -16.94 -15.84
CA VAL A 108 -3.01 -16.83 -17.22
C VAL A 108 -2.69 -15.41 -17.68
N THR A 109 -1.74 -15.27 -18.60
CA THR A 109 -1.23 -13.99 -19.11
C THR A 109 -2.28 -13.20 -19.90
N ASP A 110 -3.30 -13.88 -20.44
CA ASP A 110 -4.25 -13.29 -21.39
C ASP A 110 -5.62 -12.97 -20.77
N ARG A 111 -5.69 -12.73 -19.46
CA ARG A 111 -6.95 -12.42 -18.77
C ARG A 111 -7.36 -10.95 -18.93
N THR A 112 -8.52 -10.73 -19.53
CA THR A 112 -9.18 -9.41 -19.52
C THR A 112 -9.75 -9.09 -18.13
N SER A 113 -10.08 -7.82 -17.88
CA SER A 113 -10.70 -7.37 -16.60
C SER A 113 -11.95 -8.19 -16.23
N TYR A 114 -12.72 -8.59 -17.24
CA TYR A 114 -13.95 -9.39 -17.10
C TYR A 114 -13.67 -10.82 -16.58
N ASP A 115 -12.58 -11.44 -17.01
CA ASP A 115 -12.18 -12.79 -16.58
C ASP A 115 -11.69 -12.83 -15.13
N LYS A 116 -11.15 -11.72 -14.61
CA LYS A 116 -10.73 -11.61 -13.19
C LYS A 116 -11.93 -11.56 -12.24
N TRP A 117 -13.02 -10.89 -12.66
CA TRP A 117 -14.23 -10.77 -11.85
C TRP A 117 -14.99 -12.10 -11.71
N ARG A 118 -15.07 -12.90 -12.79
CA ARG A 118 -15.69 -14.24 -12.75
C ARG A 118 -14.76 -15.38 -12.34
N GLY A 119 -13.44 -15.23 -12.51
CA GLY A 119 -12.46 -16.26 -12.18
C GLY A 119 -12.30 -16.54 -10.69
N ASN A 120 -12.77 -15.63 -9.83
CA ASN A 120 -12.73 -15.78 -8.37
C ASN A 120 -13.99 -16.44 -7.78
N ILE A 121 -14.83 -17.07 -8.62
CA ILE A 121 -15.99 -17.86 -8.19
C ILE A 121 -15.55 -19.26 -7.67
N GLY A 122 -14.28 -19.63 -7.84
CA GLY A 122 -13.72 -20.91 -7.42
C GLY A 122 -13.61 -21.15 -5.90
N ASN A 123 -13.85 -20.14 -5.06
CA ASN A 123 -13.99 -20.35 -3.60
C ASN A 123 -15.45 -20.61 -3.15
N LEU A 124 -16.39 -20.77 -4.10
CA LEU A 124 -17.54 -21.66 -3.92
C LEU A 124 -17.13 -23.10 -4.25
N LEU A 125 -16.07 -23.61 -3.63
CA LEU A 125 -15.82 -25.03 -3.58
C LEU A 125 -16.95 -25.64 -2.74
N HIS A 126 -17.95 -26.19 -3.42
CA HIS A 126 -18.97 -27.10 -2.90
C HIS A 126 -19.46 -26.75 -1.49
N SER A 127 -20.41 -25.80 -1.38
CA SER A 127 -21.34 -25.91 -0.25
C SER A 127 -22.00 -27.29 -0.36
N HIS A 128 -21.95 -28.10 0.70
CA HIS A 128 -22.74 -29.32 0.74
C HIS A 128 -24.20 -28.94 0.48
N ARG A 129 -24.72 -29.26 -0.71
CA ARG A 129 -26.15 -29.12 -0.97
C ARG A 129 -26.81 -30.30 -0.31
N THR A 130 -27.45 -30.09 0.85
CA THR A 130 -28.33 -31.10 1.41
C THR A 130 -29.60 -31.19 0.56
N VAL A 131 -30.34 -32.29 0.69
CA VAL A 131 -31.65 -32.45 0.02
C VAL A 131 -32.62 -31.35 0.48
N GLU A 132 -32.52 -30.89 1.72
CA GLU A 132 -33.32 -29.77 2.24
C GLU A 132 -33.05 -28.47 1.48
N ASP A 133 -31.79 -28.26 1.10
CA ASP A 133 -31.34 -27.06 0.40
C ASP A 133 -31.87 -27.00 -1.05
N SER A 134 -32.16 -28.17 -1.66
CA SER A 134 -32.87 -28.26 -2.94
C SER A 134 -34.40 -28.13 -2.77
N MET A 135 -34.95 -28.59 -1.64
CA MET A 135 -36.39 -28.57 -1.34
C MET A 135 -36.90 -27.26 -0.72
N LYS A 136 -36.04 -26.39 -0.19
CA LYS A 136 -36.44 -25.10 0.43
C LYS A 136 -37.30 -24.20 -0.46
N HIS A 137 -37.16 -24.33 -1.77
CA HIS A 137 -37.95 -23.58 -2.75
C HIS A 137 -39.41 -24.04 -2.84
N LEU A 138 -39.72 -25.28 -2.41
CA LEU A 138 -41.08 -25.80 -2.32
C LEU A 138 -41.85 -25.18 -1.15
N ILE A 139 -41.17 -24.91 -0.03
CA ILE A 139 -41.76 -24.27 1.16
C ILE A 139 -42.27 -22.85 0.84
N ARG A 140 -41.60 -22.12 -0.05
CA ARG A 140 -42.05 -20.76 -0.45
C ARG A 140 -43.35 -20.75 -1.28
N ARG A 141 -43.83 -21.91 -1.73
CA ARG A 141 -45.05 -22.04 -2.56
C ARG A 141 -46.28 -22.45 -1.78
N THR A 142 -46.19 -22.71 -0.47
CA THR A 142 -47.40 -22.84 0.36
C THR A 142 -48.05 -21.46 0.46
N ARG A 143 -49.01 -21.19 -0.44
CA ARG A 143 -50.05 -20.21 -0.17
C ARG A 143 -50.79 -20.72 1.07
N TYR A 144 -50.87 -19.89 2.09
CA TYR A 144 -51.88 -20.05 3.12
C TYR A 144 -53.23 -19.89 2.44
N ASP A 145 -54.05 -20.94 2.46
CA ASP A 145 -55.50 -20.82 2.28
C ASP A 145 -56.10 -20.05 3.46
#